data_AF-D3PB90-F1
#
_entry.id   AF-D3PB90-F1
#
_cell.length_a   1.000
_cell.length_b   1.000
_cell.length_c   1.000
_cell.angle_alpha   90.00
_cell.angle_beta   90.00
_cell.angle_gamma   90.00
#
_symmetry.space_group_name_H-M   'P 1'
#
loop_
_entity.id
_entity.type
_entity.pdbx_description
1 polymer ?
#
loop_
_entity_poly.entity_id
_entity_poly.type
_entity_poly.pdbx_seq_one_letter_code
_entity_poly.pdbx_strand_id
1 'polypeptide(L)'
;MKKVAIFAKKRIGLIDIINHIKLYTKEIDLFIGDINNPFPEEAKRKIYDLVISYSSPWIIQKKVLTNTRDYNINFHPGPPEYPGIGCYNFALYNNEKLYGVTAHIMEEKVDSGRIIKVKRFPIFEEDDVESLINRTYIFMLELAKEVIDDYFDDYSLNFTDENWKRKPYTRKDFEFLRKIDISMDKGEIIRRLKATTYKDYPSIYIEHHGFIFEYKNKAKR
;
A
#
# COMPACT_ATOMS: atom_id res chain seq x y z
N MET A 1 7.35 23.79 16.49
CA MET A 1 7.57 22.37 16.12
C MET A 1 6.55 22.01 15.05
N LYS A 2 6.92 21.19 14.07
CA LYS A 2 6.00 20.76 13.00
C LYS A 2 4.93 19.84 13.55
N LYS A 3 3.68 20.05 13.16
CA LYS A 3 2.54 19.19 13.51
C LYS A 3 2.32 18.14 12.43
N VAL A 4 2.29 16.88 12.82
CA VAL A 4 2.22 15.74 11.91
C VAL A 4 0.91 14.98 12.11
N ALA A 5 0.21 14.65 11.03
CA ALA A 5 -0.85 13.66 11.06
C ALA A 5 -0.36 12.34 10.47
N ILE A 6 -0.66 11.22 11.13
CA ILE A 6 -0.36 9.88 10.61
C ILE A 6 -1.68 9.13 10.45
N PHE A 7 -2.01 8.74 9.22
CA PHE A 7 -3.12 7.85 8.90
C PHE A 7 -2.56 6.48 8.56
N ALA A 8 -3.01 5.45 9.27
CA ALA A 8 -2.43 4.12 9.10
C ALA A 8 -3.42 2.99 9.40
N LYS A 9 -3.07 1.82 8.88
CA LYS A 9 -3.57 0.54 9.38
C LYS A 9 -2.47 -0.13 10.21
N LYS A 10 -2.85 -0.93 11.21
CA LYS A 10 -1.87 -1.75 11.96
C LYS A 10 -1.14 -2.71 11.00
N ARG A 11 0.11 -2.37 10.71
CA ARG A 11 1.02 -3.07 9.80
C ARG A 11 2.44 -3.03 10.34
N ILE A 12 3.28 -3.90 9.78
CA ILE A 12 4.71 -3.97 10.08
C ILE A 12 5.32 -2.57 9.87
N GLY A 13 6.12 -2.11 10.85
CA GLY A 13 6.82 -0.83 10.81
C GLY A 13 6.04 0.39 11.30
N LEU A 14 4.73 0.31 11.58
CA LEU A 14 3.96 1.48 12.02
C LEU A 14 4.49 2.07 13.34
N ILE A 15 4.79 1.23 14.33
CA ILE A 15 5.31 1.67 15.64
C ILE A 15 6.69 2.33 15.44
N ASP A 16 7.54 1.73 14.61
CA ASP A 16 8.85 2.26 14.28
C ASP A 16 8.78 3.64 13.63
N ILE A 17 7.85 3.85 12.69
CA ILE A 17 7.63 5.15 12.06
C ILE A 17 7.17 6.20 13.08
N ILE A 18 6.24 5.84 13.97
CA ILE A 18 5.78 6.76 15.02
C ILE A 18 6.94 7.15 15.93
N ASN A 19 7.75 6.18 16.36
CA ASN A 19 8.92 6.44 17.21
C ASN A 19 9.99 7.26 16.49
N HIS A 20 10.16 7.04 15.19
CA HIS A 20 11.10 7.78 14.35
C HIS A 20 10.69 9.26 14.24
N ILE A 21 9.41 9.55 13.94
CA ILE A 21 8.90 10.93 13.87
C ILE A 21 8.99 11.64 15.23
N LYS A 22 8.85 10.90 16.34
CA LYS A 22 9.00 11.45 17.70
C LYS A 22 10.40 11.98 18.01
N LEU A 23 11.42 11.59 17.22
CA LEU A 23 12.75 12.18 17.32
C LEU A 23 12.75 13.67 16.93
N TYR A 24 11.82 14.07 16.04
CA TYR A 24 11.76 15.42 15.46
C TYR A 24 10.64 16.28 16.05
N THR A 25 9.51 15.69 16.42
CA THR A 25 8.36 16.45 16.95
C THR A 25 7.50 15.64 17.90
N LYS A 26 6.90 16.34 18.88
CA LYS A 26 5.91 15.78 19.81
C LYS A 26 4.47 16.02 19.36
N GLU A 27 4.25 16.89 18.37
CA GLU A 27 2.93 17.28 17.87
C GLU A 27 2.42 16.28 16.83
N ILE A 28 2.04 15.08 17.28
CA ILE A 28 1.58 13.99 16.41
C ILE A 28 0.11 13.65 16.69
N ASP A 29 -0.74 13.79 15.68
CA ASP A 29 -2.07 13.18 15.67
C ASP A 29 -2.00 11.83 14.93
N LEU A 30 -2.41 10.76 15.61
CA LEU A 30 -2.37 9.40 15.08
C LEU A 30 -3.78 8.84 14.86
N PHE A 31 -4.08 8.46 13.62
CA PHE A 31 -5.34 7.87 13.21
C PHE A 31 -5.10 6.45 12.71
N ILE A 32 -5.55 5.46 13.48
CA ILE A 32 -5.43 4.04 13.15
C ILE A 32 -6.82 3.45 12.94
N GLY A 33 -7.01 2.75 11.82
CA GLY A 33 -8.27 2.06 11.56
C GLY A 33 -8.18 0.94 10.54
N ASP A 34 -9.35 0.47 10.15
CA ASP A 34 -9.61 -0.56 9.15
C ASP A 34 -10.60 -0.07 8.09
N ILE A 35 -10.75 -0.84 7.01
CA ILE A 35 -11.56 -0.50 5.83
C ILE A 35 -13.04 -0.20 6.14
N ASN A 36 -13.55 -0.72 7.25
CA ASN A 36 -14.94 -0.52 7.68
C ASN A 36 -15.10 0.66 8.64
N ASN A 37 -14.02 1.28 9.11
CA ASN A 37 -14.12 2.42 10.00
C ASN A 37 -14.41 3.71 9.21
N PRO A 38 -15.24 4.61 9.75
CA PRO A 38 -15.42 5.93 9.15
C PRO A 38 -14.10 6.71 9.15
N PHE A 39 -13.98 7.67 8.23
CA PHE A 39 -12.87 8.62 8.23
C PHE A 39 -12.86 9.44 9.54
N PRO A 40 -11.70 9.72 10.15
CA PRO A 40 -11.61 10.54 11.37
C PRO A 40 -11.89 12.02 11.06
N GLU A 41 -13.14 12.43 11.27
CA GLU A 41 -13.65 13.77 10.94
C GLU A 41 -12.87 14.92 11.62
N GLU A 42 -12.30 14.66 12.80
CA GLU A 42 -11.46 15.61 13.53
C GLU A 42 -10.20 16.06 12.77
N ALA A 43 -9.67 15.23 11.88
CA ALA A 43 -8.51 15.60 11.08
C ALA A 43 -8.81 16.79 10.15
N LYS A 44 -10.06 16.95 9.70
CA LYS A 44 -10.47 18.03 8.79
C LYS A 44 -10.50 19.40 9.46
N ARG A 45 -10.54 19.44 10.79
CA ARG A 45 -10.65 20.68 11.59
C ARG A 45 -9.30 21.25 12.01
N LYS A 46 -8.21 20.57 11.66
CA LYS A 46 -6.85 20.93 12.04
C LYS A 46 -6.04 21.33 10.80
N ILE A 47 -4.96 22.05 11.05
CA ILE A 47 -3.92 22.36 10.06
C ILE A 47 -2.70 21.53 10.47
N TYR A 48 -2.09 20.87 9.50
CA TYR A 48 -0.89 20.06 9.68
C TYR A 48 0.25 20.68 8.88
N ASP A 49 1.48 20.47 9.33
CA ASP A 49 2.65 20.79 8.52
C ASP A 49 2.96 19.62 7.58
N LEU A 50 2.88 18.39 8.09
CA LEU A 50 3.07 17.15 7.33
C LEU A 50 1.92 16.17 7.57
N VAL A 51 1.44 15.55 6.50
CA VAL A 51 0.48 14.43 6.57
C VAL A 51 1.14 13.19 5.98
N ILE A 52 1.12 12.09 6.73
CA ILE A 52 1.66 10.80 6.33
C ILE A 52 0.51 9.78 6.23
N SER A 53 0.43 9.11 5.10
CA SER A 53 -0.34 7.88 4.92
C SER A 53 0.62 6.69 4.89
N TYR A 54 0.47 5.77 5.85
CA TYR A 54 1.22 4.52 5.90
C TYR A 54 0.26 3.34 5.85
N SER A 55 -0.02 2.87 4.63
CA SER A 55 -1.06 1.86 4.38
C SER A 55 -2.42 2.24 4.99
N SER A 56 -2.79 3.52 4.92
CA SER A 56 -4.08 4.03 5.39
C SER A 56 -5.24 3.23 4.79
N PRO A 57 -6.24 2.81 5.59
CA PRO A 57 -7.46 2.20 5.03
C PRO A 57 -8.38 3.23 4.38
N TRP A 58 -8.13 4.53 4.61
CA TRP A 58 -8.94 5.63 4.10
C TRP A 58 -8.25 6.35 2.96
N ILE A 59 -9.05 6.80 2.00
CA ILE A 59 -8.66 7.85 1.07
C ILE A 59 -8.63 9.17 1.87
N ILE A 60 -7.47 9.82 1.90
CA ILE A 60 -7.30 11.09 2.62
C ILE A 60 -8.14 12.16 1.91
N GLN A 61 -9.08 12.76 2.65
CA GLN A 61 -10.02 13.68 2.05
C GLN A 61 -9.36 14.99 1.64
N LYS A 62 -9.83 15.57 0.53
CA LYS A 62 -9.36 16.86 -0.02
C LYS A 62 -9.16 17.94 1.05
N LYS A 63 -10.09 18.06 2.00
CA LYS A 63 -10.02 19.06 3.07
C LYS A 63 -8.74 18.94 3.92
N VAL A 64 -8.29 17.71 4.21
CA VAL A 64 -7.03 17.48 4.94
C VAL A 64 -5.84 17.80 4.04
N LEU A 65 -5.85 17.33 2.79
CA LEU A 65 -4.78 17.60 1.83
C LEU A 65 -4.55 19.11 1.64
N THR A 66 -5.64 19.89 1.53
CA THR A 66 -5.58 21.36 1.39
C THR A 66 -5.21 22.09 2.68
N ASN A 67 -5.40 21.46 3.84
CA ASN A 67 -5.07 22.03 5.14
C ASN A 67 -3.66 21.62 5.61
N THR A 68 -2.79 21.20 4.69
CA THR A 68 -1.42 20.79 4.97
C THR A 68 -0.46 21.81 4.39
N ARG A 69 0.51 22.26 5.18
CA ARG A 69 1.40 23.38 4.80
C ARG A 69 2.54 22.93 3.90
N ASP A 70 3.17 21.80 4.21
CA ASP A 70 4.38 21.38 3.51
C ASP A 70 4.07 20.22 2.55
N TYR A 71 3.85 19.01 3.07
CA TYR A 71 3.66 17.83 2.22
C TYR A 71 2.61 16.85 2.74
N ASN A 72 1.92 16.23 1.79
CA ASN A 72 1.03 15.08 2.01
C ASN A 72 1.71 13.85 1.39
N ILE A 73 2.31 12.97 2.19
CA ILE A 73 3.11 11.85 1.71
C ILE A 73 2.35 10.54 1.90
N ASN A 74 2.30 9.70 0.87
CA ASN A 74 1.87 8.31 0.99
C ASN A 74 3.05 7.37 0.76
N PHE A 75 3.15 6.36 1.63
CA PHE A 75 4.04 5.23 1.47
C PHE A 75 3.24 4.05 0.92
N HIS A 76 3.34 3.89 -0.40
CA HIS A 76 2.64 2.86 -1.15
C HIS A 76 3.44 1.55 -1.18
N PRO A 77 2.85 0.40 -0.82
CA PRO A 77 3.52 -0.89 -0.80
C PRO A 77 3.63 -1.52 -2.21
N GLY A 78 3.99 -0.73 -3.21
CA GLY A 78 4.24 -1.17 -4.58
C GLY A 78 5.10 -0.17 -5.36
N PRO A 79 5.79 -0.61 -6.42
CA PRO A 79 6.54 0.29 -7.30
C PRO A 79 5.59 1.01 -8.28
N PRO A 80 6.08 1.96 -9.09
CA PRO A 80 5.24 2.75 -10.01
C PRO A 80 4.50 1.92 -11.09
N GLU A 81 4.93 0.69 -11.30
CA GLU A 81 4.29 -0.32 -12.15
C GLU A 81 3.02 -0.91 -11.53
N TYR A 82 2.86 -0.84 -10.21
CA TYR A 82 1.75 -1.45 -9.47
C TYR A 82 1.02 -0.48 -8.52
N PRO A 83 0.46 0.64 -9.02
CA PRO A 83 -0.44 1.48 -8.23
C PRO A 83 -1.75 0.75 -7.92
N GLY A 84 -2.41 1.18 -6.85
CA GLY A 84 -3.72 0.68 -6.43
C GLY A 84 -3.64 -0.57 -5.55
N ILE A 85 -4.75 -1.29 -5.47
CA ILE A 85 -4.87 -2.40 -4.52
C ILE A 85 -4.36 -3.72 -5.09
N GLY A 86 -3.98 -4.65 -4.21
CA GLY A 86 -3.51 -5.99 -4.62
C GLY A 86 -2.19 -5.96 -5.39
N CYS A 87 -1.40 -4.89 -5.25
CA CYS A 87 -0.17 -4.64 -5.99
C CYS A 87 0.81 -5.84 -5.97
N TYR A 88 1.08 -6.43 -4.80
CA TYR A 88 1.91 -7.63 -4.68
C TYR A 88 1.30 -8.85 -5.39
N ASN A 89 -0.02 -9.00 -5.35
CA ASN A 89 -0.73 -10.10 -5.99
C ASN A 89 -0.58 -10.01 -7.51
N PHE A 90 -0.75 -8.82 -8.08
CA PHE A 90 -0.54 -8.61 -9.51
C PHE A 90 0.91 -8.79 -9.93
N ALA A 91 1.88 -8.39 -9.10
CA ALA A 91 3.30 -8.65 -9.38
C ALA A 91 3.62 -10.16 -9.41
N LEU A 92 3.10 -10.92 -8.44
CA LEU A 92 3.23 -12.39 -8.42
C LEU A 92 2.54 -13.04 -9.61
N TYR A 93 1.34 -12.58 -9.97
CA TYR A 93 0.59 -13.09 -11.13
C TYR A 93 1.33 -12.84 -12.45
N ASN A 94 1.93 -11.65 -12.60
CA ASN A 94 2.73 -11.29 -13.77
C ASN A 94 4.12 -11.94 -13.77
N ASN A 95 4.48 -12.71 -12.74
CA ASN A 95 5.78 -13.37 -12.58
C ASN A 95 6.95 -12.36 -12.63
N GLU A 96 6.75 -11.19 -12.00
CA GLU A 96 7.79 -10.18 -11.90
C GLU A 96 9.02 -10.71 -11.15
N LYS A 97 10.20 -10.29 -11.58
CA LYS A 97 11.48 -10.60 -10.91
C LYS A 97 11.97 -9.47 -10.00
N LEU A 98 11.41 -8.27 -10.18
CA LEU A 98 11.73 -7.08 -9.42
C LEU A 98 10.44 -6.43 -8.93
N TYR A 99 10.42 -6.01 -7.68
CA TYR A 99 9.32 -5.28 -7.08
C TYR A 99 9.85 -4.07 -6.31
N GLY A 100 8.99 -3.38 -5.57
CA GLY A 100 9.41 -2.22 -4.81
C GLY A 100 8.32 -1.55 -4.01
N VAL A 101 8.67 -0.39 -3.47
CA VAL A 101 7.84 0.49 -2.66
C VAL A 101 8.06 1.93 -3.08
N THR A 102 7.01 2.75 -2.98
CA THR A 102 7.02 4.12 -3.50
C THR A 102 6.58 5.11 -2.43
N ALA A 103 7.36 6.17 -2.25
CA ALA A 103 6.96 7.36 -1.52
C ALA A 103 6.54 8.41 -2.53
N HIS A 104 5.35 8.97 -2.40
CA HIS A 104 4.84 9.97 -3.33
C HIS A 104 3.93 10.97 -2.65
N ILE A 105 3.70 12.10 -3.33
CA ILE A 105 2.73 13.10 -2.89
C ILE A 105 1.32 12.59 -3.13
N MET A 106 0.47 12.74 -2.12
CA MET A 106 -0.95 12.45 -2.21
C MET A 106 -1.67 13.55 -2.98
N GLU A 107 -2.49 13.11 -3.94
CA GLU A 107 -3.47 13.93 -4.64
C GLU A 107 -4.87 13.34 -4.41
N GLU A 108 -5.91 13.99 -4.95
CA GLU A 108 -7.28 13.46 -4.85
C GLU A 108 -7.41 12.06 -5.47
N LYS A 109 -6.59 11.78 -6.49
CA LYS A 109 -6.54 10.48 -7.13
C LYS A 109 -5.45 9.61 -6.49
N VAL A 110 -5.86 8.40 -6.11
CA VAL A 110 -4.98 7.37 -5.53
C VAL A 110 -3.79 7.09 -6.43
N ASP A 111 -2.60 7.00 -5.82
CA ASP A 111 -1.33 6.60 -6.44
C ASP A 111 -1.08 7.27 -7.79
N SER A 112 -1.14 8.60 -7.81
CA SER A 112 -0.99 9.39 -9.03
C SER A 112 -0.11 10.64 -8.90
N GLY A 113 0.17 11.08 -7.68
CA GLY A 113 1.00 12.26 -7.46
C GLY A 113 2.49 11.99 -7.65
N ARG A 114 3.26 13.09 -7.62
CA ARG A 114 4.70 13.10 -7.92
C ARG A 114 5.50 12.20 -6.98
N ILE A 115 6.44 11.44 -7.53
CA ILE A 115 7.22 10.43 -6.81
C ILE A 115 8.45 11.06 -6.14
N ILE A 116 8.56 10.85 -4.84
CA ILE A 116 9.66 11.32 -4.00
C ILE A 116 10.84 10.36 -4.12
N LYS A 117 10.61 9.06 -3.91
CA LYS A 117 11.65 8.03 -3.92
C LYS A 117 11.01 6.65 -4.13
N VAL A 118 11.74 5.75 -4.81
CA VAL A 118 11.35 4.35 -5.02
C VAL A 118 12.48 3.45 -4.51
N LYS A 119 12.14 2.43 -3.72
CA LYS A 119 13.08 1.35 -3.38
C LYS A 119 12.67 0.06 -4.05
N ARG A 120 13.61 -0.60 -4.71
CA ARG A 120 13.39 -1.85 -5.45
C ARG A 120 14.11 -3.01 -4.79
N PHE A 121 13.52 -4.20 -4.90
CA PHE A 121 14.07 -5.44 -4.36
C PHE A 121 13.60 -6.65 -5.19
N PRO A 122 14.35 -7.76 -5.20
CA PRO A 122 14.01 -8.94 -5.99
C PRO A 122 12.76 -9.66 -5.46
N ILE A 123 12.04 -10.31 -6.38
CA ILE A 123 11.10 -11.39 -6.09
C ILE A 123 11.82 -12.70 -6.42
N PHE A 124 11.85 -13.61 -5.46
CA PHE A 124 12.43 -14.95 -5.60
C PHE A 124 11.37 -15.95 -6.11
N GLU A 125 11.81 -17.07 -6.66
CA GLU A 125 10.89 -18.03 -7.29
C GLU A 125 9.96 -18.69 -6.28
N GLU A 126 10.46 -18.89 -5.06
CA GLU A 126 9.78 -19.48 -3.91
C GLU A 126 8.87 -18.48 -3.18
N ASP A 127 8.91 -17.19 -3.55
CA ASP A 127 8.04 -16.20 -2.92
C ASP A 127 6.57 -16.51 -3.16
N ASP A 128 5.82 -16.37 -2.08
CA ASP A 128 4.38 -16.35 -2.01
C ASP A 128 3.88 -14.96 -1.58
N VAL A 129 2.57 -14.81 -1.43
CA VAL A 129 1.96 -13.54 -1.04
C VAL A 129 2.45 -13.08 0.33
N GLU A 130 2.65 -13.99 1.29
CA GLU A 130 3.03 -13.64 2.66
C GLU A 130 4.49 -13.17 2.77
N SER A 131 5.41 -13.92 2.18
CA SER A 131 6.83 -13.57 2.11
C SER A 131 7.05 -12.27 1.35
N LEU A 132 6.37 -12.05 0.22
CA LEU A 132 6.46 -10.80 -0.53
C LEU A 132 5.90 -9.61 0.26
N ILE A 133 4.75 -9.78 0.95
CA ILE A 133 4.20 -8.75 1.84
C ILE A 133 5.23 -8.40 2.92
N ASN A 134 5.79 -9.38 3.62
CA ASN A 134 6.74 -9.14 4.71
C ASN A 134 7.96 -8.35 4.21
N ARG A 135 8.56 -8.75 3.08
CA ARG A 135 9.67 -8.02 2.47
C ARG A 135 9.25 -6.60 2.08
N THR A 136 8.08 -6.44 1.49
CA THR A 136 7.56 -5.12 1.08
C THR A 136 7.49 -4.16 2.27
N TYR A 137 6.97 -4.58 3.42
CA TYR A 137 6.87 -3.68 4.58
C TYR A 137 8.23 -3.40 5.25
N ILE A 138 9.21 -4.29 5.13
CA ILE A 138 10.60 -4.02 5.58
C ILE A 138 11.20 -2.88 4.75
N PHE A 139 11.15 -2.99 3.43
CA PHE A 139 11.66 -1.94 2.52
C PHE A 139 10.84 -0.65 2.61
N MET A 140 9.52 -0.74 2.83
CA MET A 140 8.66 0.43 3.00
C MET A 140 8.98 1.19 4.29
N LEU A 141 9.29 0.50 5.39
CA LEU A 141 9.75 1.12 6.62
C LEU A 141 11.08 1.85 6.40
N GLU A 142 12.02 1.20 5.73
CA GLU A 142 13.33 1.79 5.42
C GLU A 142 13.18 3.04 4.55
N LEU A 143 12.40 2.97 3.48
CA LEU A 143 12.05 4.11 2.62
C LEU A 143 11.37 5.23 3.42
N ALA A 144 10.43 4.88 4.31
CA ALA A 144 9.70 5.88 5.08
C ALA A 144 10.62 6.65 6.02
N LYS A 145 11.55 5.96 6.70
CA LYS A 145 12.53 6.62 7.57
C LYS A 145 13.40 7.60 6.78
N GLU A 146 13.96 7.18 5.64
CA GLU A 146 14.76 8.06 4.80
C GLU A 146 13.99 9.31 4.35
N VAL A 147 12.76 9.16 3.89
CA VAL A 147 11.95 10.30 3.41
C VAL A 147 11.55 11.23 4.56
N ILE A 148 11.35 10.68 5.77
CA ILE A 148 11.08 11.47 6.96
C ILE A 148 12.35 12.24 7.38
N ASP A 149 13.51 11.60 7.34
CA ASP A 149 14.81 12.24 7.62
C ASP A 149 15.09 13.37 6.62
N ASP A 150 15.00 13.07 5.32
CA ASP A 150 15.15 14.04 4.23
C ASP A 150 14.26 15.27 4.45
N TYR A 151 13.00 15.05 4.86
CA TYR A 151 12.07 16.15 5.18
C TYR A 151 12.46 16.91 6.45
N PHE A 152 12.86 16.27 7.54
CA PHE A 152 13.14 16.99 8.79
C PHE A 152 14.51 17.67 8.81
N ASP A 153 15.45 17.26 7.97
CA ASP A 153 16.76 17.89 7.83
C ASP A 153 16.62 19.31 7.24
N ASP A 154 15.87 19.46 6.14
CA ASP A 154 15.77 20.73 5.41
C ASP A 154 14.33 21.27 5.23
N TYR A 155 13.32 20.61 5.79
CA TYR A 155 11.90 20.89 5.52
C TYR A 155 11.52 20.87 4.03
N SER A 156 12.24 20.07 3.26
CA SER A 156 12.08 19.96 1.81
C SER A 156 12.18 18.51 1.35
N LEU A 157 11.73 18.22 0.13
CA LEU A 157 11.82 16.90 -0.47
C LEU A 157 12.38 16.99 -1.88
N ASN A 158 13.25 16.05 -2.20
CA ASN A 158 13.71 15.81 -3.57
C ASN A 158 12.76 14.84 -4.26
N PHE A 159 12.59 15.03 -5.57
CA PHE A 159 11.71 14.20 -6.39
C PHE A 159 12.52 13.49 -7.46
N THR A 160 12.16 12.24 -7.73
CA THR A 160 12.71 11.49 -8.87
C THR A 160 12.04 11.91 -10.19
N ASP A 161 12.65 11.54 -11.30
CA ASP A 161 12.03 11.59 -12.64
C ASP A 161 11.14 10.36 -12.94
N GLU A 162 10.91 9.50 -11.94
CA GLU A 162 10.01 8.37 -12.10
C GLU A 162 8.55 8.80 -12.19
N ASN A 163 7.78 8.01 -12.94
CA ASN A 163 6.38 8.26 -13.20
C ASN A 163 5.58 6.97 -13.07
N TRP A 164 4.35 7.09 -12.58
CA TRP A 164 3.37 6.00 -12.56
C TRP A 164 3.19 5.41 -13.96
N LYS A 165 3.37 4.10 -14.10
CA LYS A 165 3.41 3.44 -15.41
C LYS A 165 2.03 3.00 -15.91
N ARG A 166 1.02 3.07 -15.03
CA ARG A 166 -0.36 2.67 -15.35
C ARG A 166 -1.37 3.30 -14.41
N LYS A 167 -2.66 3.10 -14.70
CA LYS A 167 -3.75 3.44 -13.77
C LYS A 167 -3.74 2.49 -12.57
N PRO A 168 -4.16 2.94 -11.38
CA PRO A 168 -4.29 2.09 -10.20
C PRO A 168 -5.18 0.87 -10.44
N TYR A 169 -4.75 -0.31 -9.98
CA TYR A 169 -5.62 -1.48 -9.88
C TYR A 169 -6.75 -1.22 -8.89
N THR A 170 -7.96 -1.58 -9.29
CA THR A 170 -9.18 -1.40 -8.52
C THR A 170 -9.57 -2.67 -7.77
N ARG A 171 -10.55 -2.56 -6.85
CA ARG A 171 -11.16 -3.74 -6.23
C ARG A 171 -11.77 -4.68 -7.25
N LYS A 172 -12.39 -4.14 -8.31
CA LYS A 172 -12.96 -4.95 -9.39
C LYS A 172 -11.88 -5.76 -10.10
N ASP A 173 -10.71 -5.16 -10.37
CA ASP A 173 -9.60 -5.87 -11.00
C ASP A 173 -9.07 -7.00 -10.09
N PHE A 174 -8.97 -6.74 -8.79
CA PHE A 174 -8.53 -7.74 -7.84
C PHE A 174 -9.52 -8.92 -7.72
N GLU A 175 -10.83 -8.65 -7.68
CA GLU A 175 -11.83 -9.72 -7.71
C GLU A 175 -11.81 -10.49 -9.03
N PHE A 176 -11.55 -9.79 -10.16
CA PHE A 176 -11.37 -10.46 -11.45
C PHE A 176 -10.15 -11.39 -11.48
N LEU A 177 -9.05 -11.02 -10.83
CA LEU A 177 -7.88 -11.90 -10.68
C LEU A 177 -8.21 -13.17 -9.88
N ARG A 178 -9.09 -13.07 -8.88
CA ARG A 178 -9.52 -14.21 -8.04
C ARG A 178 -10.54 -15.12 -8.72
N LYS A 179 -11.33 -14.61 -9.67
CA LYS A 179 -12.32 -15.40 -10.39
C LYS A 179 -11.64 -16.44 -11.29
N ILE A 180 -12.14 -17.67 -11.27
CA ILE A 180 -11.76 -18.75 -12.18
C ILE A 180 -12.89 -19.02 -13.16
N ASP A 181 -12.51 -19.17 -14.43
CA ASP A 181 -13.35 -19.75 -15.46
C ASP A 181 -12.96 -21.22 -15.66
N ILE A 182 -13.93 -22.12 -15.84
CA ILE A 182 -13.68 -23.55 -16.03
C ILE A 182 -12.91 -23.85 -17.32
N SER A 183 -12.90 -22.93 -18.29
CA SER A 183 -12.12 -23.05 -19.51
C SER A 183 -10.64 -22.70 -19.34
N MET A 184 -10.23 -22.16 -18.18
CA MET A 184 -8.84 -21.80 -17.94
C MET A 184 -7.96 -23.06 -17.87
N ASP A 185 -6.76 -22.97 -18.47
CA ASP A 185 -5.80 -24.05 -18.34
C ASP A 185 -5.24 -24.15 -16.91
N LYS A 186 -4.66 -25.31 -16.61
CA LYS A 186 -4.09 -25.60 -15.29
C LYS A 186 -3.00 -24.59 -14.87
N GLY A 187 -2.19 -24.11 -15.81
CA GLY A 187 -1.12 -23.15 -15.55
C GLY A 187 -1.67 -21.79 -15.12
N GLU A 188 -2.71 -21.29 -15.79
CA GLU A 188 -3.40 -20.06 -15.41
C GLU A 188 -4.03 -20.16 -14.01
N ILE A 189 -4.70 -21.28 -13.71
CA ILE A 189 -5.28 -21.51 -12.38
C ILE A 189 -4.17 -21.53 -11.31
N ILE A 190 -3.03 -22.16 -11.58
CA ILE A 190 -1.87 -22.18 -10.66
C ILE A 190 -1.30 -20.78 -10.45
N ARG A 191 -1.17 -19.95 -11.50
CA ARG A 191 -0.69 -18.56 -11.36
C ARG A 191 -1.62 -17.73 -10.48
N ARG A 192 -2.93 -17.82 -10.69
CA ARG A 192 -3.94 -17.13 -9.85
C ARG A 192 -3.87 -17.61 -8.41
N LEU A 193 -3.81 -18.93 -8.19
CA LEU A 193 -3.64 -19.51 -6.85
C LEU A 193 -2.38 -18.99 -6.15
N LYS A 194 -1.22 -18.99 -6.81
CA LYS A 194 0.04 -18.46 -6.26
C LYS A 194 -0.11 -16.98 -5.90
N ALA A 195 -0.77 -16.21 -6.75
CA ALA A 195 -0.96 -14.78 -6.57
C ALA A 195 -1.98 -14.40 -5.50
N THR A 196 -2.96 -15.24 -5.17
CA THR A 196 -4.09 -14.86 -4.29
C THR A 196 -4.21 -15.68 -3.00
N THR A 197 -3.47 -16.78 -2.86
CA THR A 197 -3.46 -17.57 -1.63
C THR A 197 -2.71 -16.84 -0.52
N TYR A 198 -3.42 -16.48 0.55
CA TYR A 198 -2.83 -15.79 1.70
C TYR A 198 -3.55 -16.15 3.00
N LYS A 199 -2.86 -16.84 3.92
CA LYS A 199 -3.41 -17.27 5.21
C LYS A 199 -4.77 -17.98 5.04
N ASP A 200 -5.77 -17.59 5.83
CA ASP A 200 -7.15 -18.10 5.75
C ASP A 200 -8.01 -17.30 4.76
N TYR A 201 -7.43 -16.37 4.01
CA TYR A 201 -8.17 -15.57 3.05
C TYR A 201 -8.59 -16.45 1.86
N PRO A 202 -9.85 -16.38 1.40
CA PRO A 202 -10.28 -17.17 0.28
C PRO A 202 -9.50 -16.76 -0.97
N SER A 203 -8.75 -17.69 -1.56
CA SER A 203 -7.81 -17.39 -2.64
C SER A 203 -8.54 -17.05 -3.94
N ILE A 204 -9.14 -18.06 -4.55
CA ILE A 204 -9.85 -18.02 -5.82
C ILE A 204 -11.28 -18.52 -5.66
N TYR A 205 -12.15 -18.17 -6.60
CA TYR A 205 -13.53 -18.64 -6.59
C TYR A 205 -14.08 -18.91 -8.00
N ILE A 206 -15.07 -19.79 -8.08
CA ILE A 206 -15.87 -20.01 -9.29
C ILE A 206 -17.30 -19.53 -9.02
N GLU A 207 -17.92 -18.95 -10.03
CA GLU A 207 -19.34 -18.60 -10.00
C GLU A 207 -20.10 -19.59 -10.90
N HIS A 208 -21.11 -20.25 -10.35
CA HIS A 208 -21.90 -21.24 -11.08
C HIS A 208 -23.37 -21.17 -10.64
N HIS A 209 -24.27 -20.94 -11.61
CA HIS A 209 -25.71 -20.74 -11.36
C HIS A 209 -26.05 -19.73 -10.25
N GLY A 210 -25.28 -18.63 -10.16
CA GLY A 210 -25.47 -17.58 -9.14
C GLY A 210 -24.90 -17.89 -7.76
N PHE A 211 -24.27 -19.06 -7.58
CA PHE A 211 -23.55 -19.42 -6.36
C PHE A 211 -22.05 -19.17 -6.50
N ILE A 212 -21.39 -18.77 -5.41
CA ILE A 212 -19.95 -18.59 -5.32
C ILE A 212 -19.34 -19.77 -4.56
N PHE A 213 -18.38 -20.45 -5.20
CA PHE A 213 -17.61 -21.55 -4.62
C PHE A 213 -16.17 -21.10 -4.42
N GLU A 214 -15.74 -20.95 -3.17
CA GLU A 214 -14.38 -20.53 -2.83
C GLU A 214 -13.45 -21.72 -2.62
N TYR A 215 -12.25 -21.64 -3.20
CA TYR A 215 -11.21 -22.64 -2.95
C TYR A 215 -10.61 -22.46 -1.56
N LYS A 216 -10.81 -23.48 -0.70
CA LYS A 216 -10.14 -23.59 0.59
C LYS A 216 -8.88 -24.44 0.46
N ASN A 217 -7.72 -23.81 0.58
CA ASN A 217 -6.46 -24.53 0.59
C ASN A 217 -6.39 -25.39 1.87
N LYS A 218 -6.37 -26.72 1.73
CA LYS A 218 -6.34 -27.67 2.86
C LYS A 218 -4.96 -27.82 3.50
N ALA A 219 -3.93 -27.10 3.05
CA ALA A 219 -2.54 -27.30 3.47
C ALA A 219 -2.15 -26.75 4.86
N LYS A 220 -3.10 -26.29 5.69
CA LYS A 220 -2.85 -25.87 7.08
C LYS A 220 -3.88 -26.48 8.04
N ARG A 221 -3.92 -27.82 8.13
CA ARG A 221 -4.52 -28.54 9.26
C ARG A 221 -3.43 -29.19 10.08
#